data_AF-A0A0A6ZKF6-F1
#
_entry.id   AF-A0A0A6ZKF6-F1
#
_cell.length_a   1.000
_cell.length_b   1.000
_cell.length_c   1.000
_cell.angle_alpha   90.00
_cell.angle_beta   90.00
_cell.angle_gamma   90.00
#
_symmetry.space_group_name_H-M   'P 1'
#
loop_
_entity.id
_entity.type
_entity.pdbx_description
1 polymer ?
#
loop_
_entity_poly.entity_id
_entity_poly.type
_entity_poly.pdbx_seq_one_letter_code
_entity_poly.pdbx_strand_id
1 'polypeptide(L)'
;GFMSKTKKLLEVVCHNCGKILADESTPEMAEACRYRDPKKRFNAIWTICKKKTICENTVMGDDDNMDKLKEPKHDHGGCGNPPAPKIRREGLKLTGTWKAEKRDDEND
;
A
#
# COMPACT_ATOMS: atom_id res chain seq x y z
N GLY A 1 5.70 20.32 -14.77
CA GLY A 1 6.09 20.40 -13.34
C GLY A 1 5.89 19.06 -12.64
N PHE A 2 6.48 18.89 -11.45
CA PHE A 2 6.54 17.58 -10.77
C PHE A 2 5.36 17.30 -9.83
N MET A 3 4.54 18.30 -9.49
CA MET A 3 3.41 18.17 -8.55
C MET A 3 2.51 16.95 -8.78
N SER A 4 2.12 16.70 -10.03
CA SER A 4 1.27 15.54 -10.35
C SER A 4 1.98 14.21 -10.16
N LYS A 5 3.30 14.16 -10.39
CA LYS A 5 4.12 12.96 -10.18
C LYS A 5 4.38 12.74 -8.70
N THR A 6 4.67 13.80 -7.94
CA THR A 6 4.84 13.78 -6.48
C THR A 6 3.58 13.27 -5.80
N LYS A 7 2.40 13.76 -6.19
CA LYS A 7 1.11 13.25 -5.68
C LYS A 7 0.98 11.74 -5.86
N LYS A 8 1.26 11.22 -7.06
CA LYS A 8 1.19 9.78 -7.36
C LYS A 8 2.21 8.98 -6.55
N LEU A 9 3.41 9.52 -6.34
CA LEU A 9 4.44 8.87 -5.54
C LEU A 9 4.01 8.74 -4.07
N LEU A 10 3.40 9.78 -3.51
CA LEU A 10 2.80 9.75 -2.16
C LEU A 10 1.63 8.76 -2.04
N GLU A 11 1.03 8.33 -3.14
CA GLU A 11 -0.05 7.31 -3.17
C GLU A 11 0.51 5.89 -3.43
N VAL A 12 1.82 5.73 -3.63
CA VAL A 12 2.50 4.45 -3.92
C VAL A 12 3.29 3.92 -2.73
N VAL A 13 3.71 4.80 -1.82
CA VAL A 13 4.57 4.46 -0.69
C VAL A 13 3.84 4.61 0.63
N CYS A 14 4.25 3.82 1.61
CA CYS A 14 3.81 3.96 2.99
C CYS A 14 4.39 5.24 3.60
N HIS A 15 3.56 6.07 4.21
CA HIS A 15 4.03 7.31 4.87
C HIS A 15 4.73 7.03 6.20
N ASN A 16 4.63 5.81 6.73
CA ASN A 16 5.25 5.40 7.98
C ASN A 16 6.60 4.70 7.76
N CYS A 17 6.66 3.67 6.90
CA CYS A 17 7.90 2.90 6.67
C CYS A 17 8.57 3.16 5.32
N GLY A 18 7.97 3.96 4.43
CA GLY A 18 8.53 4.27 3.11
C GLY A 18 8.47 3.15 2.07
N LYS A 19 7.96 1.96 2.42
CA LYS A 19 7.87 0.81 1.51
C LYS A 19 6.76 1.01 0.47
N ILE A 20 6.94 0.49 -0.73
CA ILE A 20 5.87 0.43 -1.75
C ILE A 20 4.75 -0.47 -1.22
N LEU A 21 3.50 -0.07 -1.40
CA LEU A 21 2.33 -0.71 -0.76
C LEU A 21 1.92 -2.07 -1.33
N ALA A 22 2.57 -2.51 -2.40
CA ALA A 22 2.33 -3.78 -3.04
C ALA A 22 3.66 -4.36 -3.54
N ASP A 23 3.70 -5.66 -3.69
CA ASP A 23 4.84 -6.41 -4.22
C ASP A 23 4.39 -7.41 -5.31
N GLU A 24 5.37 -8.13 -5.85
CA GLU A 24 5.19 -9.11 -6.92
C GLU A 24 4.41 -10.37 -6.49
N SER A 25 3.99 -10.50 -5.23
CA SER A 25 3.05 -11.57 -4.84
C SER A 25 1.68 -11.38 -5.46
N THR A 26 1.32 -10.12 -5.76
CA THR A 26 0.11 -9.81 -6.51
C THR A 26 0.37 -9.95 -8.01
N PRO A 27 -0.39 -10.78 -8.75
CA PRO A 27 -0.16 -10.99 -10.18
C PRO A 27 -0.20 -9.69 -11.00
N GLU A 28 -1.04 -8.73 -10.60
CA GLU A 28 -1.12 -7.41 -11.24
C GLU A 28 0.18 -6.62 -11.11
N MET A 29 0.86 -6.70 -9.96
CA MET A 29 2.11 -5.98 -9.71
C MET A 29 3.28 -6.66 -10.44
N ALA A 30 3.32 -7.99 -10.45
CA ALA A 30 4.29 -8.74 -11.24
C ALA A 30 4.18 -8.37 -12.73
N GLU A 31 2.96 -8.29 -13.27
CA GLU A 31 2.74 -7.85 -14.66
C GLU A 31 3.11 -6.38 -14.87
N ALA A 32 2.75 -5.49 -13.95
CA ALA A 32 3.12 -4.08 -14.01
C ALA A 32 4.65 -3.88 -14.05
N CYS A 33 5.41 -4.67 -13.27
CA CYS A 33 6.87 -4.63 -13.24
C CYS A 33 7.51 -5.03 -14.58
N ARG A 34 6.86 -5.89 -15.38
CA ARG A 34 7.35 -6.33 -16.70
C ARG A 34 7.27 -5.27 -17.78
N TYR A 35 6.51 -4.19 -17.58
CA TYR A 35 6.44 -3.10 -18.56
C TYR A 35 7.81 -2.44 -18.77
N ARG A 36 8.29 -2.48 -20.02
CA ARG A 36 9.54 -1.84 -20.44
C ARG A 36 9.48 -0.31 -20.40
N ASP A 37 8.34 0.27 -20.77
CA ASP A 37 8.13 1.73 -20.72
C ASP A 37 7.98 2.18 -19.25
N PRO A 38 8.93 2.99 -18.72
CA PRO A 38 8.90 3.44 -17.33
C PRO A 38 7.65 4.25 -16.97
N LYS A 39 7.08 4.99 -17.94
CA LYS A 39 5.85 5.78 -17.72
C LYS A 39 4.65 4.86 -17.56
N LYS A 40 4.53 3.82 -18.40
CA LYS A 40 3.46 2.81 -18.29
C LYS A 40 3.60 2.01 -17.01
N ARG A 41 4.81 1.55 -16.69
CA ARG A 41 5.14 0.84 -15.45
C ARG A 41 4.71 1.63 -14.21
N PHE A 42 5.12 2.89 -14.12
CA PHE A 42 4.75 3.74 -12.98
C PHE A 42 3.23 3.93 -12.85
N ASN A 43 2.52 4.15 -13.96
CA ASN A 43 1.07 4.32 -13.92
C ASN A 43 0.33 3.03 -13.51
N ALA A 44 0.82 1.86 -13.92
CA ALA A 44 0.27 0.58 -13.54
C ALA A 44 0.47 0.32 -12.04
N ILE A 45 1.71 0.45 -11.55
CA ILE A 45 2.05 0.31 -10.12
C ILE A 45 1.22 1.28 -9.26
N TRP A 46 1.11 2.55 -9.67
CA TRP A 46 0.29 3.53 -8.97
C TRP A 46 -1.20 3.16 -8.93
N THR A 47 -1.74 2.56 -10.00
CA THR A 47 -3.14 2.16 -10.06
C THR A 47 -3.45 1.01 -9.10
N ILE A 48 -2.47 0.16 -8.83
CA ILE A 48 -2.55 -0.93 -7.85
C ILE A 48 -2.43 -0.33 -6.43
N CYS A 49 -1.35 0.42 -6.17
CA CYS A 49 -1.04 0.92 -4.83
C CYS A 49 -2.09 1.90 -4.28
N LYS A 50 -2.69 2.76 -5.13
CA LYS A 50 -3.71 3.73 -4.69
C LYS A 50 -4.98 3.09 -4.10
N LYS A 51 -5.21 1.79 -4.37
CA LYS A 51 -6.36 1.02 -3.86
C LYS A 51 -6.07 0.39 -2.49
N LYS A 52 -4.79 0.30 -2.08
CA LYS A 52 -4.39 -0.33 -0.83
C LYS A 52 -4.70 0.59 0.35
N THR A 53 -5.31 0.03 1.38
CA THR A 53 -5.71 0.74 2.60
C THR A 53 -4.94 0.28 3.83
N ILE A 54 -4.09 -0.74 3.71
CA ILE A 54 -3.21 -1.27 4.77
C ILE A 54 -1.80 -1.47 4.18
N CYS A 55 -0.75 -1.09 4.92
CA CYS A 55 0.63 -1.46 4.59
C CYS A 55 0.85 -2.91 5.06
N GLU A 56 0.69 -3.87 4.14
CA GLU A 56 0.66 -5.29 4.46
C GLU A 56 1.90 -5.72 5.26
N ASN A 57 1.67 -6.31 6.43
CA ASN A 57 2.70 -6.92 7.26
C ASN A 57 2.29 -8.38 7.47
N THR A 58 3.25 -9.32 7.41
CA THR A 58 3.01 -10.63 8.02
C THR A 58 3.16 -10.48 9.53
N VAL A 59 2.11 -9.98 10.19
CA VAL A 59 1.93 -10.40 11.57
C VAL A 59 1.67 -11.90 11.49
N MET A 60 2.65 -12.71 11.92
CA MET A 60 2.40 -14.11 12.25
C MET A 60 1.26 -14.07 13.27
N GLY A 61 0.02 -14.28 12.83
CA GLY A 61 -1.06 -14.51 13.76
C GLY A 61 -0.65 -15.73 14.59
N ASP A 62 -0.74 -15.60 15.91
CA ASP A 62 -0.84 -16.72 16.84
C ASP A 62 -2.09 -17.55 16.49
N ASP A 63 -2.06 -18.23 15.35
CA ASP A 63 -3.04 -19.23 15.01
C ASP A 63 -2.42 -20.57 15.41
N ASP A 64 -2.76 -21.00 16.62
CA ASP A 64 -2.63 -22.34 17.17
C ASP A 64 -3.31 -23.37 16.24
N ASN A 65 -2.73 -23.59 15.06
CA ASN A 65 -3.12 -24.66 14.16
C ASN A 65 -1.87 -25.31 13.55
N MET A 66 -1.22 -26.09 14.40
CA MET A 66 -0.31 -27.18 14.03
C MET A 66 -1.06 -28.22 13.19
N ASP A 67 -1.32 -27.94 11.91
CA ASP A 67 -1.41 -28.95 10.86
C ASP A 67 -1.69 -28.31 9.50
N LYS A 68 -0.61 -27.98 8.78
CA LYS A 68 -0.46 -28.11 7.33
C LYS A 68 0.88 -27.51 6.93
N LEU A 69 1.79 -28.36 6.45
CA LEU A 69 2.88 -27.93 5.58
C LEU A 69 2.27 -27.11 4.44
N LYS A 70 2.35 -25.77 4.54
CA LYS A 70 1.92 -24.87 3.48
C LYS A 70 3.02 -23.85 3.28
N GLU A 71 3.36 -23.71 2.01
CA GLU A 71 4.41 -22.92 1.39
C GLU A 71 4.76 -21.63 2.13
N PRO A 72 6.02 -21.17 2.08
CA PRO A 72 6.43 -19.92 2.71
C PRO A 72 5.48 -18.79 2.27
N LYS A 73 4.61 -18.35 3.19
CA LYS A 73 3.69 -17.23 2.97
C LYS A 73 4.56 -16.02 2.62
N HIS A 74 4.32 -15.43 1.46
CA HIS A 74 5.08 -14.27 1.00
C HIS A 74 4.95 -13.13 2.02
N ASP A 75 6.08 -12.68 2.56
CA ASP A 75 6.11 -11.55 3.48
C ASP A 75 6.41 -10.25 2.75
N HIS A 76 5.39 -9.39 2.66
CA HIS A 76 5.54 -8.04 2.15
C HIS A 76 6.39 -7.15 3.08
N GLY A 77 6.53 -7.48 4.37
CA GLY A 77 7.38 -6.78 5.33
C GLY A 77 7.03 -5.30 5.55
N GLY A 78 5.74 -4.95 5.43
CA GLY A 78 5.22 -3.62 5.74
C GLY A 78 5.03 -3.41 7.25
N CYS A 79 4.51 -2.24 7.64
CA CYS A 79 4.39 -1.86 9.05
C CYS A 79 3.00 -2.09 9.66
N GLY A 80 2.03 -2.63 8.91
CA GLY A 80 0.66 -2.87 9.38
C GLY A 80 -0.21 -1.61 9.49
N ASN A 81 0.38 -0.42 9.49
CA ASN A 81 -0.34 0.84 9.60
C ASN A 81 -1.08 1.22 8.30
N PRO A 82 -2.11 2.08 8.38
CA PRO A 82 -2.74 2.71 7.22
C PRO A 82 -1.68 3.38 6.31
N PRO A 83 -1.58 2.98 5.04
CA PRO A 83 -0.39 3.15 4.23
C PRO A 83 -0.27 4.53 3.57
N ALA A 84 -1.36 5.16 3.16
CA ALA A 84 -1.30 6.52 2.65
C ALA A 84 -2.64 7.23 2.91
N PRO A 85 -2.62 8.52 3.28
CA PRO A 85 -3.82 9.34 3.30
C PRO A 85 -4.32 9.59 1.88
N LYS A 86 -5.61 9.90 1.74
CA LYS A 86 -6.16 10.36 0.47
C LYS A 86 -5.55 11.73 0.14
N ILE A 87 -4.68 11.80 -0.87
CA ILE A 87 -4.01 13.03 -1.26
C ILE A 87 -4.88 13.85 -2.21
N ARG A 88 -5.18 15.10 -1.84
CA ARG A 88 -5.82 16.12 -2.68
C ARG A 88 -4.81 17.19 -3.07
N ARG A 89 -4.91 17.72 -4.29
CA ARG A 89 -4.09 18.85 -4.77
C ARG A 89 -4.95 20.10 -4.89
N GLU A 90 -4.45 21.20 -4.34
CA GLU A 90 -5.06 22.54 -4.41
C GLU A 90 -3.97 23.55 -4.80
N GLY A 91 -3.92 23.88 -6.10
CA GLY A 91 -2.85 24.71 -6.66
C GLY A 91 -1.45 24.09 -6.45
N LEU A 92 -0.68 24.69 -5.54
CA LEU A 92 0.66 24.27 -5.13
C LEU A 92 0.69 23.48 -3.81
N LYS A 93 -0.46 23.27 -3.15
CA LYS A 93 -0.56 22.51 -1.90
C LYS A 93 -1.03 21.08 -2.16
N LEU A 94 -0.48 20.14 -1.39
CA LEU A 94 -0.94 18.75 -1.31
C LEU A 94 -1.44 18.50 0.12
N THR A 95 -2.69 18.08 0.27
CA THR A 95 -3.34 17.82 1.56
C THR A 95 -3.66 16.34 1.65
N GLY A 96 -3.21 15.67 2.70
CA GLY A 96 -3.56 14.28 3.00
C GLY A 96 -4.66 14.20 4.04
N THR A 97 -5.67 13.36 3.82
CA THR A 97 -6.69 13.02 4.83
C THR A 97 -6.67 11.53 5.11
N TRP A 98 -6.48 11.15 6.38
CA TRP A 98 -6.68 9.80 6.85
C TRP A 98 -8.17 9.59 7.15
N LYS A 99 -8.73 8.45 6.74
CA LYS A 99 -10.01 8.02 7.28
C LYS A 99 -9.73 7.47 8.68
N ALA A 100 -10.35 8.05 9.70
CA ALA A 100 -10.41 7.40 10.99
C ALA A 100 -11.22 6.11 10.80
N GLU A 101 -10.61 4.95 11.09
CA GLU A 101 -11.42 3.77 11.38
C GLU A 101 -12.17 4.10 12.66
N LYS A 102 -13.50 3.93 12.63
CA LYS A 102 -14.29 3.97 13.86
C LYS A 102 -13.68 2.91 14.76
N ARG A 103 -13.04 3.33 15.84
CA ARG A 103 -13.00 2.47 17.02
C ARG A 103 -14.47 2.37 17.40
N ASP A 104 -15.04 1.18 17.30
CA ASP A 104 -16.33 0.93 17.92
C ASP A 104 -16.11 1.19 19.42
N ASP A 105 -16.63 2.32 19.90
CA ASP A 105 -16.80 2.58 21.32
C ASP A 105 -17.88 1.62 21.84
N GLU A 106 -17.53 0.34 22.00
CA GLU A 106 -18.20 -0.55 22.94
C GLU A 106 -17.53 -0.38 24.31
N ASN A 107 -18.06 0.55 25.11
CA ASN A 107 -18.34 0.42 26.55
C ASN A 107 -18.63 1.80 27.15
N ASP A 108 -19.90 2.16 27.22
CA ASP A 108 -20.57 2.61 28.46
C ASP A 108 -22.09 2.37 28.34
#